data_AF-A0A9D9LGC1-F1
#
_entry.id   AF-A0A9D9LGC1-F1
#
_cell.length_a   1.000
_cell.length_b   1.000
_cell.length_c   1.000
_cell.angle_alpha   90.00
_cell.angle_beta   90.00
_cell.angle_gamma   90.00
#
_symmetry.space_group_name_H-M   'P 1'
#
loop_
_entity.id
_entity.type
_entity.pdbx_description
1 polymer ?
#
loop_
_entity_poly.entity_id
_entity_poly.type
_entity_poly.pdbx_seq_one_letter_code
_entity_poly.pdbx_strand_id
1 'polypeptide(L)'
;VDQMVQAARSGRQNITEGSRASAGSSQTELRLVTVARASLDELLLDFEDFLRQRHLRQWTKDDPVAQAVRKVGRHRDRSDRTDPSDSADRQLYAAWIDHADPTVVANALICLIHQANYLLDQQIASLERRFVEGGGYSEQLACIIRERASNRVRDC
;
A
#
# COMPACT_ATOMS: atom_id res chain seq x y z
N VAL A 1 -14.50 -4.31 16.36
CA VAL A 1 -14.15 -4.22 14.92
C VAL A 1 -12.74 -4.74 14.80
N ASP A 2 -12.48 -5.65 13.86
CA ASP A 2 -11.20 -6.34 13.71
C ASP A 2 -10.08 -5.37 13.30
N GLN A 3 -8.88 -5.52 13.88
CA GLN A 3 -7.74 -4.59 13.72
C GLN A 3 -7.33 -4.44 12.26
N MET A 4 -7.34 -5.56 11.52
CA MET A 4 -7.02 -5.61 10.08
C MET A 4 -8.00 -4.77 9.25
N VAL A 5 -9.29 -4.87 9.56
CA VAL A 5 -10.34 -4.12 8.87
C VAL A 5 -10.18 -2.62 9.09
N GLN A 6 -9.73 -2.21 10.29
CA GLN A 6 -9.47 -0.82 10.60
C GLN A 6 -8.24 -0.28 9.84
N ALA A 7 -7.13 -1.02 9.84
CA ALA A 7 -5.92 -0.64 9.12
C ALA A 7 -6.19 -0.49 7.61
N ALA A 8 -6.91 -1.45 7.01
CA ALA A 8 -7.30 -1.38 5.60
C ALA A 8 -8.19 -0.16 5.28
N ARG A 9 -9.18 0.13 6.14
CA ARG A 9 -10.06 1.30 5.97
C ARG A 9 -9.30 2.61 6.10
N SER A 10 -8.44 2.72 7.11
CA SER A 10 -7.57 3.88 7.34
C SER A 10 -6.66 4.12 6.14
N GLY A 11 -5.97 3.08 5.66
CA GLY A 11 -5.10 3.16 4.49
C GLY A 11 -5.83 3.71 3.26
N ARG A 12 -6.96 3.10 2.90
CA ARG A 12 -7.77 3.54 1.75
C ARG A 12 -8.29 4.97 1.89
N GLN A 13 -8.73 5.36 3.09
CA GLN A 13 -9.24 6.70 3.35
C GLN A 13 -8.14 7.75 3.16
N ASN A 14 -6.97 7.52 3.75
CA ASN A 14 -5.83 8.44 3.66
C ASN A 14 -5.31 8.57 2.22
N ILE A 15 -5.31 7.50 1.41
CA ILE A 15 -4.99 7.59 -0.03
C ILE A 15 -5.98 8.51 -0.76
N THR A 16 -7.28 8.33 -0.48
CA THR A 16 -8.34 9.10 -1.13
C THR A 16 -8.27 10.57 -0.75
N GLU A 17 -8.11 10.85 0.54
CA GLU A 17 -8.01 12.22 1.07
C GLU A 17 -6.71 12.91 0.61
N GLY A 18 -5.58 12.19 0.60
CA GLY A 18 -4.31 12.69 0.09
C GLY A 18 -4.42 13.09 -1.39
N SER A 19 -5.02 12.23 -2.21
CA SER A 19 -5.27 12.52 -3.62
C SER A 19 -6.13 13.79 -3.81
N ARG A 20 -7.17 13.99 -3.00
CA ARG A 20 -7.99 15.21 -3.03
C ARG A 20 -7.22 16.46 -2.56
N ALA A 21 -6.34 16.31 -1.57
CA ALA A 21 -5.53 17.40 -1.04
C ALA A 21 -4.45 17.86 -2.03
N SER A 22 -4.04 17.02 -2.99
CA SER A 22 -2.99 17.32 -3.98
C SER A 22 -3.22 18.62 -4.76
N ALA A 23 -4.48 19.01 -4.96
CA ALA A 23 -4.86 20.23 -5.68
C ALA A 23 -4.62 21.52 -4.87
N GLY A 24 -4.54 21.43 -3.54
CA GLY A 24 -4.53 22.61 -2.66
C GLY A 24 -3.40 22.66 -1.63
N SER A 25 -2.85 21.52 -1.21
CA SER A 25 -1.78 21.47 -0.21
C SER A 25 -0.90 20.23 -0.39
N SER A 26 0.27 20.42 -1.00
CA SER A 26 1.31 19.40 -1.11
C SER A 26 1.75 18.84 0.24
N GLN A 27 1.66 19.65 1.30
CA GLN A 27 1.98 19.24 2.66
C GLN A 27 0.95 18.25 3.22
N THR A 28 -0.33 18.58 3.06
CA THR A 28 -1.43 17.71 3.52
C THR A 28 -1.43 16.40 2.73
N GLU A 29 -1.19 16.47 1.41
CA GLU A 29 -1.00 15.28 0.57
C GLU A 29 0.13 14.40 1.11
N LEU A 30 1.34 14.96 1.32
CA LEU A 30 2.49 14.21 1.82
C LEU A 30 2.21 13.54 3.17
N ARG A 31 1.56 14.26 4.10
CA ARG A 31 1.19 13.71 5.41
C ARG A 31 0.23 12.53 5.26
N LEU A 32 -0.86 12.70 4.52
CA LEU A 32 -1.90 11.67 4.38
C LEU A 32 -1.35 10.43 3.65
N VAL A 33 -0.54 10.61 2.60
CA VAL A 33 0.10 9.49 1.90
C VAL A 33 1.07 8.75 2.83
N THR A 34 1.77 9.46 3.73
CA THR A 34 2.65 8.83 4.74
C THR A 34 1.84 8.01 5.76
N VAL A 35 0.71 8.55 6.24
CA VAL A 35 -0.19 7.80 7.15
C VAL A 35 -0.79 6.58 6.45
N ALA A 36 -1.21 6.72 5.19
CA ALA A 36 -1.70 5.59 4.40
C ALA A 36 -0.66 4.47 4.30
N ARG A 37 0.59 4.83 4.03
CA ARG A 37 1.71 3.89 3.94
C ARG A 37 1.95 3.18 5.27
N ALA A 38 1.87 3.88 6.41
CA ALA A 38 1.98 3.26 7.73
C ALA A 38 0.81 2.30 8.02
N SER A 39 -0.43 2.69 7.72
CA SER A 39 -1.60 1.81 7.90
C SER A 39 -1.51 0.52 7.06
N LEU A 40 -0.90 0.57 5.88
CA LEU A 40 -0.70 -0.62 5.06
C LEU A 40 0.43 -1.52 5.59
N ASP A 41 1.44 -0.98 6.29
CA ASP A 41 2.42 -1.82 6.99
C ASP A 41 1.82 -2.52 8.20
N GLU A 42 0.98 -1.84 8.96
CA GLU A 42 0.23 -2.49 10.04
C GLU A 42 -0.62 -3.64 9.49
N LEU A 43 -1.32 -3.41 8.38
CA LEU A 43 -2.10 -4.44 7.71
C LEU A 43 -1.22 -5.61 7.20
N LEU A 44 -0.03 -5.31 6.69
CA LEU A 44 0.93 -6.33 6.27
C LEU A 44 1.33 -7.23 7.44
N LEU A 45 1.75 -6.62 8.56
CA LEU A 45 2.13 -7.33 9.77
C LEU A 45 0.99 -8.20 10.30
N ASP A 46 -0.25 -7.69 10.27
CA ASP A 46 -1.40 -8.47 10.71
C ASP A 46 -1.63 -9.73 9.83
N PHE A 47 -1.43 -9.65 8.51
CA PHE A 47 -1.54 -10.82 7.63
C PHE A 47 -0.38 -11.81 7.82
N GLU A 48 0.83 -11.31 8.05
CA GLU A 48 1.98 -12.16 8.37
C GLU A 48 1.78 -12.89 9.70
N ASP A 49 1.25 -12.20 10.70
CA ASP A 49 0.89 -12.78 11.99
C ASP A 49 -0.26 -13.78 11.87
N PHE A 50 -1.27 -13.51 11.04
CA PHE A 50 -2.35 -14.46 10.74
C PHE A 50 -1.79 -15.78 10.19
N LEU A 51 -0.84 -15.72 9.25
CA LEU A 51 -0.20 -16.92 8.70
C LEU A 51 0.65 -17.63 9.75
N ARG A 52 1.47 -16.86 10.49
CA ARG A 52 2.39 -17.37 11.52
C ARG A 52 1.66 -18.09 12.66
N GLN A 53 0.63 -17.46 13.22
CA GLN A 53 -0.15 -18.00 14.34
C GLN A 53 -0.90 -19.29 13.98
N ARG A 54 -1.22 -19.47 12.69
CA ARG A 54 -1.92 -20.65 12.18
C ARG A 54 -0.99 -21.68 11.53
N HIS A 55 0.32 -21.46 11.59
CA HIS A 55 1.34 -22.30 10.94
C HIS A 55 1.11 -22.48 9.43
N LEU A 56 0.56 -21.46 8.77
CA LEU A 56 0.31 -21.45 7.34
C LEU A 56 1.54 -20.94 6.59
N ARG A 57 1.78 -21.49 5.39
CA ARG A 57 2.95 -21.13 4.58
C ARG A 57 2.80 -19.71 4.03
N GLN A 58 3.76 -18.85 4.33
CA GLN A 58 3.95 -17.58 3.62
C GLN A 58 4.70 -17.82 2.30
N TRP A 59 4.21 -17.22 1.22
CA TRP A 59 4.86 -17.28 -0.09
C TRP A 59 6.13 -16.45 -0.11
N THR A 60 7.19 -17.02 -0.67
CA THR A 60 8.41 -16.27 -0.92
C THR A 60 8.21 -15.35 -2.13
N LYS A 61 9.13 -14.38 -2.30
CA LYS A 61 9.10 -13.46 -3.46
C LYS A 61 9.14 -14.20 -4.82
N ASP A 62 9.78 -15.36 -4.85
CA ASP A 62 10.03 -16.16 -6.05
C ASP A 62 9.00 -17.29 -6.24
N ASP A 63 8.00 -17.40 -5.34
CA ASP A 63 6.93 -18.37 -5.49
C ASP A 63 6.14 -18.11 -6.79
N PRO A 64 5.92 -19.12 -7.65
CA PRO A 64 5.20 -18.96 -8.91
C PRO A 64 3.81 -18.33 -8.74
N VAL A 65 3.10 -18.65 -7.66
CA VAL A 65 1.76 -18.11 -7.38
C VAL A 65 1.85 -16.63 -6.98
N ALA A 66 2.84 -16.27 -6.15
CA ALA A 66 3.11 -14.89 -5.79
C ALA A 66 3.53 -14.05 -7.02
N GLN A 67 4.32 -14.64 -7.93
CA GLN A 67 4.68 -13.98 -9.18
C GLN A 67 3.47 -13.78 -10.10
N ALA A 68 2.54 -14.73 -10.15
CA ALA A 68 1.32 -14.61 -10.94
C ALA A 68 0.46 -13.43 -10.46
N VAL A 69 0.20 -13.32 -9.15
CA VAL A 69 -0.51 -12.16 -8.56
C VAL A 69 0.17 -10.84 -8.93
N ARG A 70 1.50 -10.78 -8.77
CA ARG A 70 2.28 -9.55 -9.05
C ARG A 70 2.32 -9.19 -10.54
N LYS A 71 2.13 -10.14 -11.45
CA LYS A 71 2.11 -9.90 -12.91
C LYS A 71 0.81 -9.23 -13.34
N VAL A 72 -0.33 -9.57 -12.74
CA VAL A 72 -1.63 -8.97 -13.07
C VAL A 72 -1.56 -7.44 -13.02
N GLY A 73 -1.04 -6.88 -11.92
CA GLY A 73 -0.92 -5.42 -11.77
C GLY A 73 0.10 -4.76 -12.69
N ARG A 74 1.05 -5.52 -13.27
CA ARG A 74 2.03 -5.00 -14.25
C ARG A 74 1.49 -4.94 -15.67
N HIS A 75 0.52 -5.77 -16.00
CA HIS A 75 -0.06 -5.85 -17.36
C HIS A 75 -1.14 -4.80 -17.63
N ARG A 76 -1.43 -3.90 -16.68
CA ARG A 76 -2.27 -2.73 -16.95
C ARG A 76 -1.53 -1.81 -17.92
N ASP A 77 -1.91 -1.89 -19.19
CA ASP A 77 -1.47 -0.94 -20.19
C ASP A 77 -1.94 0.46 -19.74
N ARG A 78 -1.02 1.42 -19.70
CA ARG A 78 -1.29 2.78 -19.19
C ARG A 78 -2.25 3.57 -20.09
N SER A 79 -2.59 3.00 -21.25
CA SER A 79 -3.40 3.55 -22.32
C SER A 79 -4.91 3.44 -22.08
N ASP A 80 -5.39 2.43 -21.35
CA ASP A 80 -6.82 2.24 -21.08
C ASP A 80 -7.19 2.73 -19.68
N ARG A 81 -7.28 4.06 -19.54
CA ARG A 81 -7.78 4.73 -18.33
C ARG A 81 -9.29 4.97 -18.38
N THR A 82 -9.96 4.41 -19.37
CA THR A 82 -11.34 4.78 -19.73
C THR A 82 -12.41 4.03 -18.95
N ASP A 83 -12.07 2.92 -18.28
CA ASP A 83 -13.02 2.19 -17.44
C ASP A 83 -12.54 2.12 -15.97
N PRO A 84 -13.07 2.99 -15.07
CA PRO A 84 -12.74 2.99 -13.65
C PRO A 84 -13.58 1.98 -12.86
N SER A 85 -14.18 0.98 -13.51
CA SER A 85 -14.98 -0.04 -12.84
C SER A 85 -14.14 -0.90 -11.89
N ASP A 86 -14.27 -0.64 -10.59
CA ASP A 86 -13.77 -1.48 -9.48
C ASP A 86 -14.12 -2.98 -9.66
N SER A 87 -15.17 -3.29 -10.42
CA SER A 87 -15.64 -4.65 -10.66
C SER A 87 -14.76 -5.45 -11.64
N ALA A 88 -14.19 -4.78 -12.65
CA ALA A 88 -13.27 -5.41 -13.60
C ALA A 88 -11.93 -5.74 -12.92
N ASP A 89 -11.42 -4.82 -12.10
CA ASP A 89 -10.17 -5.01 -11.36
C ASP A 89 -10.32 -6.13 -10.31
N ARG A 90 -11.47 -6.22 -9.62
CA ARG A 90 -11.73 -7.33 -8.69
C ARG A 90 -11.76 -8.67 -9.40
N GLN A 91 -12.36 -8.76 -10.59
CA GLN A 91 -12.43 -10.01 -11.36
C GLN A 91 -11.04 -10.54 -11.72
N LEU A 92 -10.07 -9.67 -11.99
CA LEU A 92 -8.69 -10.09 -12.30
C LEU A 92 -8.02 -10.81 -11.13
N TYR A 93 -8.38 -10.45 -9.90
CA TYR A 93 -7.82 -11.04 -8.69
C TYR A 93 -8.73 -12.08 -8.03
N ALA A 94 -9.94 -12.31 -8.56
CA ALA A 94 -10.95 -13.20 -7.97
C ALA A 94 -10.42 -14.61 -7.72
N ALA A 95 -9.54 -15.12 -8.60
CA ALA A 95 -8.89 -16.42 -8.47
C ALA A 95 -8.12 -16.59 -7.14
N TRP A 96 -7.64 -15.50 -6.54
CA TRP A 96 -6.94 -15.52 -5.25
C TRP A 96 -7.74 -14.92 -4.10
N ILE A 97 -8.50 -13.84 -4.33
CA ILE A 97 -9.23 -13.13 -3.27
C ILE A 97 -10.49 -13.89 -2.84
N ASP A 98 -11.19 -14.52 -3.78
CA ASP A 98 -12.40 -15.30 -3.50
C ASP A 98 -12.07 -16.80 -3.31
N HIS A 99 -10.79 -17.13 -3.09
CA HIS A 99 -10.33 -18.51 -2.90
C HIS A 99 -10.79 -19.08 -1.55
N ALA A 100 -11.17 -20.37 -1.52
CA ALA A 100 -11.68 -21.01 -0.31
C ALA A 100 -10.61 -21.20 0.79
N ASP A 101 -9.35 -21.41 0.40
CA ASP A 101 -8.22 -21.50 1.33
C ASP A 101 -7.78 -20.09 1.81
N PRO A 102 -7.91 -19.77 3.10
CA PRO A 102 -7.49 -18.48 3.65
C PRO A 102 -5.99 -18.22 3.53
N THR A 103 -5.17 -19.26 3.37
CA THR A 103 -3.72 -19.13 3.13
C THR A 103 -3.45 -18.44 1.80
N VAL A 104 -4.20 -18.82 0.76
CA VAL A 104 -4.08 -18.25 -0.59
C VAL A 104 -4.51 -16.78 -0.56
N VAL A 105 -5.65 -16.50 0.09
CA VAL A 105 -6.19 -15.15 0.23
C VAL A 105 -5.20 -14.24 0.96
N ALA A 106 -4.70 -14.66 2.13
CA ALA A 106 -3.75 -13.87 2.92
C ALA A 106 -2.46 -13.58 2.16
N ASN A 107 -1.87 -14.58 1.50
CA ASN A 107 -0.65 -14.38 0.72
C ASN A 107 -0.85 -13.50 -0.52
N ALA A 108 -2.01 -13.58 -1.18
CA ALA A 108 -2.34 -12.69 -2.27
C ALA A 108 -2.50 -11.25 -1.79
N LEU A 109 -3.15 -11.02 -0.65
CA LEU A 109 -3.27 -9.70 -0.03
C LEU A 109 -1.90 -9.13 0.38
N ILE A 110 -1.01 -9.94 0.95
CA ILE A 110 0.39 -9.55 1.22
C ILE A 110 1.08 -9.07 -0.07
N CYS A 111 0.92 -9.80 -1.18
CA CYS A 111 1.49 -9.38 -2.47
C CYS A 111 0.96 -8.01 -2.93
N LEU A 112 -0.35 -7.79 -2.81
CA LEU A 112 -0.99 -6.53 -3.19
C LEU A 112 -0.56 -5.37 -2.28
N ILE A 113 -0.46 -5.61 -0.97
CA ILE A 113 0.00 -4.62 0.01
C ILE A 113 1.43 -4.20 -0.30
N HIS A 114 2.35 -5.13 -0.60
CA HIS A 114 3.70 -4.78 -1.03
C HIS A 114 3.71 -3.92 -2.30
N GLN A 115 2.85 -4.22 -3.28
CA GLN A 115 2.75 -3.42 -4.51
C GLN A 115 2.22 -2.01 -4.22
N ALA A 116 1.19 -1.89 -3.37
CA ALA A 116 0.66 -0.61 -2.94
C ALA A 116 1.71 0.21 -2.16
N ASN A 117 2.40 -0.42 -1.21
CA ASN A 117 3.48 0.20 -0.44
C ASN A 117 4.60 0.72 -1.34
N TYR A 118 5.03 -0.06 -2.33
CA TYR A 118 6.02 0.39 -3.31
C TYR A 118 5.55 1.64 -4.08
N LEU A 119 4.29 1.67 -4.52
CA LEU A 119 3.74 2.83 -5.23
C LEU A 119 3.63 4.07 -4.33
N LEU A 120 3.20 3.89 -3.08
CA LEU A 120 3.15 4.97 -2.08
C LEU A 120 4.56 5.50 -1.79
N ASP A 121 5.56 4.64 -1.67
CA ASP A 121 6.96 5.05 -1.47
C ASP A 121 7.47 5.91 -2.64
N GLN A 122 7.12 5.57 -3.88
CA GLN A 122 7.46 6.38 -5.06
C GLN A 122 6.73 7.73 -5.05
N GLN A 123 5.45 7.75 -4.65
CA GLN A 123 4.66 8.98 -4.55
C GLN A 123 5.23 9.91 -3.46
N ILE A 124 5.54 9.39 -2.27
CA ILE A 124 6.16 10.12 -1.17
C ILE A 124 7.50 10.70 -1.63
N ALA A 125 8.37 9.90 -2.25
CA ALA A 125 9.67 10.38 -2.76
C ALA A 125 9.52 11.46 -3.85
N SER A 126 8.46 11.41 -4.66
CA SER A 126 8.16 12.48 -5.63
C SER A 126 7.65 13.75 -4.94
N LEU A 127 6.79 13.61 -3.92
CA LEU A 127 6.28 14.73 -3.12
C LEU A 127 7.39 15.43 -2.34
N GLU A 128 8.25 14.67 -1.66
CA GLU A 128 9.41 15.20 -0.93
C GLU A 128 10.31 16.03 -1.85
N ARG A 129 10.63 15.53 -3.06
CA ARG A 129 11.42 16.28 -4.05
C ARG A 129 10.76 17.59 -4.47
N ARG A 130 9.48 17.55 -4.84
CA ARG A 130 8.72 18.75 -5.21
C ARG A 130 8.66 19.78 -4.07
N PHE A 131 8.57 19.31 -2.83
CA PHE A 131 8.53 20.17 -1.65
C PHE A 131 9.86 20.89 -1.42
N VAL A 132 10.98 20.20 -1.61
CA VAL A 132 12.33 20.78 -1.52
C VAL A 132 12.60 21.76 -2.65
N GLU A 133 12.28 21.40 -3.90
CA GLU A 133 12.47 22.25 -5.09
C GLU A 133 11.63 23.54 -5.03
N GLY A 134 10.43 23.48 -4.42
CA GLY A 134 9.57 24.64 -4.20
C GLY A 134 10.03 25.58 -3.06
N GLY A 135 11.21 25.35 -2.46
CA GLY A 135 11.75 26.16 -1.37
C GLY A 135 11.14 25.89 0.00
N GLY A 136 10.31 24.85 0.13
CA GLY A 136 9.56 24.52 1.33
C GLY A 136 10.34 23.65 2.32
N TYR A 137 11.58 23.94 2.66
CA TYR A 137 12.27 23.18 3.71
C TYR A 137 11.72 23.57 5.09
N SER A 138 10.58 22.99 5.47
CA SER A 138 9.93 23.25 6.76
C SER A 138 10.39 22.24 7.82
N GLU A 139 10.40 22.66 9.09
CA GLU A 139 10.63 21.76 10.23
C GLU A 139 9.65 20.57 10.25
N GLN A 140 8.48 20.76 9.63
CA GLN A 140 7.44 19.75 9.49
C GLN A 140 7.81 18.66 8.46
N LEU A 141 8.47 19.00 7.35
CA LEU A 141 9.02 18.01 6.43
C LEU A 141 10.09 17.16 7.15
N ALA A 142 10.96 17.80 7.93
CA ALA A 142 11.95 17.10 8.74
C ALA A 142 11.30 16.21 9.82
N CYS A 143 10.11 16.57 10.32
CA CYS A 143 9.33 15.73 11.23
C CYS A 143 8.78 14.49 10.51
N ILE A 144 8.15 14.67 9.34
CA ILE A 144 7.60 13.57 8.53
C ILE A 144 8.70 12.58 8.12
N ILE A 145 9.86 13.08 7.69
CA ILE A 145 11.03 12.24 7.35
C ILE A 145 11.51 11.46 8.57
N ARG A 146 11.56 12.09 9.76
CA ARG A 146 11.93 11.42 11.01
C ARG A 146 10.93 10.34 11.41
N GLU A 147 9.64 10.63 11.33
CA GLU A 147 8.56 9.67 11.61
C GLU A 147 8.65 8.46 10.67
N ARG A 148 8.89 8.70 9.37
CA ARG A 148 9.12 7.65 8.38
C ARG A 148 10.38 6.84 8.67
N ALA A 149 11.49 7.49 9.03
CA ALA A 149 12.73 6.80 9.38
C ALA A 149 12.54 5.89 10.61
N SER A 150 11.81 6.36 11.63
CA SER A 150 11.46 5.54 12.80
C SER A 150 10.61 4.33 12.44
N ASN A 151 9.69 4.45 11.48
CA ASN A 151 8.91 3.30 11.00
C ASN A 151 9.77 2.31 10.21
N ARG A 152 10.73 2.78 9.39
CA ARG A 152 11.62 1.92 8.60
C ARG A 152 12.61 1.10 9.43
N VAL A 153 12.96 1.57 10.64
CA VAL A 153 13.84 0.83 11.57
C VAL A 153 13.12 -0.35 12.23
N ARG A 154 11.78 -0.37 12.26
CA ARG A 154 11.02 -1.53 12.74
C ARG A 154 11.01 -2.71 11.77
N ASP A 155 11.51 -2.52 10.55
CA ASP A 155 11.55 -3.53 9.47
C ASP A 155 12.89 -4.32 9.41
N CYS A 156 13.81 -4.09 10.36
CA CYS A 156 15.12 -4.78 10.49
C CYS A 156 15.16 -5.62 11.77
#